data_AF-A0A522KFK5-F1
#
_entry.id   AF-A0A522KFK5-F1
#
_cell.length_a   1.000
_cell.length_b   1.000
_cell.length_c   1.000
_cell.angle_alpha   90.00
_cell.angle_beta   90.00
_cell.angle_gamma   90.00
#
_symmetry.space_group_name_H-M   'P 1'
#
loop_
_entity.id
_entity.type
_entity.pdbx_description
1 polymer ?
#
loop_
_entity_poly.entity_id
_entity_poly.type
_entity_poly.pdbx_seq_one_letter_code
_entity_poly.pdbx_strand_id
1 'polypeptide(L)'
;MRGRKKGEGDTTQPGPLYGLLQLPLSKIDSDAVEQWLIEQRHRPGVARAGFVRLRAFLNWCAGRAAYRDYVIPGACTKQDVKDEVPSTNARHDALERQHLQPWFERVRKLENPVRAAYLQTVLLTGARREEIAALKWTDIDFRWHRMDIADKVEGKGQPWEPSQWVFASPTAASGRIQEPRAAHDKILKLA
;
A
#
# COMPACT_ATOMS: atom_id res chain seq x y z
N MET A 1 -5.93 6.41 -0.20
CA MET A 1 -6.28 6.06 1.20
C MET A 1 -6.75 4.62 1.22
N ARG A 2 -6.25 3.78 2.13
CA ARG A 2 -6.77 2.40 2.28
C ARG A 2 -8.21 2.52 2.79
N GLY A 3 -9.19 2.02 2.03
CA GLY A 3 -10.59 2.02 2.48
C GLY A 3 -10.75 1.23 3.77
N ARG A 4 -11.71 1.64 4.62
CA ARG A 4 -12.09 0.95 5.85
C ARG A 4 -12.45 -0.50 5.54
N LYS A 5 -11.96 -1.45 6.33
CA LYS A 5 -12.35 -2.87 6.16
C LYS A 5 -13.75 -3.09 6.73
N LYS A 6 -14.48 -4.07 6.18
CA LYS A 6 -15.79 -4.48 6.71
C LYS A 6 -15.61 -4.97 8.16
N GLY A 7 -16.21 -4.26 9.12
CA GLY A 7 -16.11 -4.56 10.56
C GLY A 7 -15.13 -3.68 11.36
N GLU A 8 -14.46 -2.72 10.73
CA GLU A 8 -13.64 -1.72 11.42
C GLU A 8 -14.57 -0.65 12.03
N GLY A 9 -14.42 -0.37 13.34
CA GLY A 9 -15.23 0.64 14.04
C GLY A 9 -15.06 2.04 13.43
N ASP A 10 -16.00 2.94 13.73
CA ASP A 10 -16.03 4.28 13.12
C ASP A 10 -14.86 5.19 13.57
N THR A 11 -14.14 4.76 14.61
CA THR A 11 -12.98 5.43 15.19
C THR A 11 -11.68 5.05 14.48
N THR A 12 -10.94 6.06 14.01
CA THR A 12 -9.58 5.91 13.49
C THR A 12 -8.64 5.39 14.59
N GLN A 13 -7.98 4.25 14.38
CA GLN A 13 -6.97 3.77 15.32
C GLN A 13 -5.76 4.72 15.37
N PRO A 14 -5.15 4.92 16.56
CA PRO A 14 -3.97 5.76 16.69
C PRO A 14 -2.82 5.26 15.81
N GLY A 15 -2.03 6.19 15.28
CA GLY A 15 -0.84 5.88 14.52
C GLY A 15 0.19 5.11 15.38
N PRO A 16 1.09 4.33 14.76
CA PRO A 16 2.00 3.45 15.50
C PRO A 16 2.96 4.20 16.44
N LEU A 17 3.32 5.44 16.11
CA LEU A 17 4.18 6.30 16.94
C LEU A 17 3.41 7.16 17.94
N TYR A 18 2.08 7.10 17.97
CA TYR A 18 1.26 8.01 18.77
C TYR A 18 1.68 8.00 20.24
N GLY A 19 1.86 6.82 20.85
CA GLY A 19 2.28 6.70 22.25
C GLY A 19 3.61 7.39 22.54
N LEU A 20 4.63 7.19 21.69
CA LEU A 20 5.94 7.84 21.84
C LEU A 20 5.86 9.36 21.64
N LEU A 21 5.05 9.83 20.69
CA LEU A 21 4.92 11.26 20.38
C LEU A 21 4.04 12.01 21.39
N GLN A 22 3.35 11.32 22.31
CA GLN A 22 2.69 11.95 23.46
C GLN A 22 3.69 12.27 24.59
N LEU A 23 4.89 11.71 24.55
CA LEU A 23 5.93 11.98 25.55
C LEU A 23 6.68 13.28 25.22
N PRO A 24 7.18 14.00 26.24
CA PRO A 24 8.18 15.05 26.02
C PRO A 24 9.39 14.48 25.26
N LEU A 25 10.04 15.29 24.40
CA LEU A 25 11.22 14.87 23.64
C LEU A 25 12.34 14.28 24.54
N SER A 26 12.45 14.79 25.77
CA SER A 26 13.45 14.35 26.76
C SER A 26 13.12 13.01 27.41
N LYS A 27 11.95 12.44 27.13
CA LYS A 27 11.48 11.13 27.59
C LYS A 27 11.44 10.10 26.46
N ILE A 28 11.80 10.48 25.24
CA ILE A 28 11.99 9.56 24.12
C ILE A 28 13.46 9.10 24.13
N ASP A 29 13.82 8.32 25.15
CA ASP A 29 15.13 7.69 25.28
C ASP A 29 15.18 6.33 24.58
N SER A 30 16.35 5.67 24.62
CA SER A 30 16.51 4.36 24.00
C SER A 30 15.61 3.29 24.60
N ASP A 31 15.34 3.36 25.90
CA ASP A 31 14.60 2.32 26.61
C ASP A 31 13.10 2.43 26.25
N ALA A 32 12.58 3.66 26.13
CA ALA A 32 11.26 3.93 25.59
C ALA A 32 11.11 3.47 24.13
N VAL A 33 12.14 3.68 23.30
CA VAL A 33 12.13 3.25 21.88
C VAL A 33 12.20 1.72 21.78
N GLU A 34 13.02 1.07 22.59
CA GLU A 34 13.13 -0.39 22.66
C GLU A 34 11.81 -1.02 23.12
N GLN A 35 11.26 -0.55 24.23
CA GLN A 35 9.97 -1.01 24.75
C GLN A 35 8.86 -0.87 23.70
N TRP A 36 8.82 0.26 23.01
CA TRP A 36 7.89 0.45 21.91
C TRP A 36 8.11 -0.54 20.75
N LEU A 37 9.35 -0.83 20.37
CA LEU A 37 9.65 -1.83 19.34
C LEU A 37 9.17 -3.23 19.76
N ILE A 38 9.38 -3.61 21.02
CA ILE A 38 8.93 -4.88 21.61
C ILE A 38 7.39 -4.99 21.50
N GLU A 39 6.66 -3.93 21.86
CA GLU A 39 5.20 -3.89 21.76
C GLU A 39 4.71 -4.03 20.30
N GLN A 40 5.48 -3.50 19.34
CA GLN A 40 5.14 -3.53 17.92
C GLN A 40 5.62 -4.80 17.18
N ARG A 41 6.22 -5.78 17.86
CA ARG A 41 6.70 -7.05 17.25
C ARG A 41 5.60 -7.79 16.46
N HIS A 42 4.34 -7.66 16.87
CA HIS A 42 3.19 -8.25 16.18
C HIS A 42 2.93 -7.66 14.77
N ARG A 43 3.52 -6.49 14.45
CA ARG A 43 3.39 -5.80 13.15
C ARG A 43 4.77 -5.34 12.65
N PRO A 44 5.66 -6.25 12.23
CA PRO A 44 7.07 -5.94 11.98
C PRO A 44 7.27 -4.87 10.89
N GLY A 45 6.48 -4.91 9.82
CA GLY A 45 6.54 -3.88 8.78
C GLY A 45 6.13 -2.48 9.27
N VAL A 46 5.18 -2.40 10.20
CA VAL A 46 4.74 -1.13 10.80
C VAL A 46 5.78 -0.63 11.81
N ALA A 47 6.30 -1.53 12.65
CA ALA A 47 7.35 -1.23 13.63
C ALA A 47 8.59 -0.64 12.93
N ARG A 48 9.12 -1.32 11.91
CA ARG A 48 10.30 -0.81 11.17
C ARG A 48 10.02 0.53 10.49
N ALA A 49 8.85 0.67 9.86
CA ALA A 49 8.48 1.90 9.17
C ALA A 49 8.29 3.08 10.14
N GLY A 50 7.75 2.82 11.33
CA GLY A 50 7.66 3.78 12.42
C GLY A 50 9.04 4.16 12.95
N PHE A 51 9.88 3.18 13.25
CA PHE A 51 11.25 3.37 13.74
C PHE A 51 12.10 4.26 12.82
N VAL A 52 12.09 3.98 11.51
CA VAL A 52 12.85 4.78 10.53
C VAL A 52 12.40 6.24 10.53
N ARG A 53 11.09 6.49 10.63
CA ARG A 53 10.53 7.86 10.69
C ARG A 53 10.88 8.55 12.00
N LEU A 54 10.75 7.84 13.13
CA LEU A 54 11.11 8.36 14.45
C LEU A 54 12.58 8.75 14.51
N ARG A 55 13.49 7.87 14.04
CA ARG A 55 14.92 8.16 14.00
C ARG A 55 15.24 9.40 13.15
N ALA A 56 14.60 9.53 11.98
CA ALA A 56 14.77 10.70 11.13
C ALA A 56 14.27 11.97 11.82
N PHE A 57 13.13 11.90 12.51
CA PHE A 57 12.57 13.00 13.29
C PHE A 57 13.49 13.44 14.45
N LEU A 58 13.97 12.49 15.27
CA LEU A 58 14.86 12.81 16.39
C LEU A 58 16.21 13.39 15.91
N ASN A 59 16.76 12.86 14.82
CA ASN A 59 17.97 13.42 14.20
C ASN A 59 17.75 14.84 13.68
N TRP A 60 16.58 15.13 13.10
CA TRP A 60 16.21 16.47 12.67
C TRP A 60 16.06 17.44 13.86
N CYS A 61 15.48 16.98 14.98
CA CYS A 61 15.40 17.76 16.22
C CYS A 61 16.79 18.10 16.76
N ALA A 62 17.72 17.12 16.78
CA ALA A 62 19.08 17.33 17.25
C ALA A 62 19.85 18.39 16.44
N GLY A 63 19.52 18.51 15.14
CA GLY A 63 20.11 19.53 14.26
C GLY A 63 19.64 20.97 14.55
N ARG A 64 18.53 21.18 15.27
CA ARG A 64 17.90 22.50 15.43
C ARG A 64 18.12 23.09 16.81
N ALA A 65 18.59 24.34 16.88
CA ALA A 65 18.82 25.05 18.14
C ALA A 65 17.59 25.04 19.07
N ALA A 66 16.38 25.18 18.52
CA ALA A 66 15.14 25.20 19.29
C ALA A 66 14.80 23.87 20.00
N TYR A 67 15.36 22.74 19.55
CA TYR A 67 14.98 21.40 20.03
C TYR A 67 16.15 20.59 20.58
N ARG A 68 17.39 21.01 20.31
CA ARG A 68 18.61 20.26 20.60
C ARG A 68 18.76 19.91 22.08
N ASP A 69 18.39 20.81 22.97
CA ASP A 69 18.56 20.63 24.41
C ASP A 69 17.46 19.73 25.03
N TYR A 70 16.40 19.44 24.27
CA TYR A 70 15.27 18.63 24.70
C TYR A 70 15.27 17.22 24.12
N VAL A 71 16.03 16.97 23.06
CA VAL A 71 16.11 15.65 22.43
C VAL A 71 17.29 14.86 23.00
N ILE A 72 17.14 13.55 23.15
CA ILE A 72 18.24 12.66 23.51
C ILE A 72 18.93 12.21 22.22
N PRO A 73 20.14 12.71 21.91
CA PRO A 73 20.86 12.28 20.73
C PRO A 73 21.18 10.79 20.84
N GLY A 74 20.92 10.03 19.78
CA GLY A 74 21.22 8.60 19.78
C GLY A 74 20.20 7.70 20.50
N ALA A 75 19.00 8.18 20.82
CA ALA A 75 17.92 7.33 21.34
C ALA A 75 17.69 6.07 20.47
N CYS A 76 17.86 6.19 19.15
CA CYS A 76 17.73 5.06 18.21
C CYS A 76 19.05 4.33 17.86
N THR A 77 20.15 4.56 18.58
CA THR A 77 21.49 4.04 18.19
C THR A 77 22.06 2.95 19.08
N LYS A 78 21.51 2.74 20.30
CA LYS A 78 21.89 1.62 21.18
C LYS A 78 21.73 0.28 20.46
N GLN A 79 22.55 -0.69 20.83
CA GLN A 79 22.54 -2.01 20.20
C GLN A 79 21.23 -2.76 20.50
N ASP A 80 20.77 -2.73 21.74
CA ASP A 80 19.50 -3.35 22.17
C ASP A 80 18.32 -2.87 21.31
N VAL A 81 18.25 -1.55 21.05
CA VAL A 81 17.26 -0.97 20.14
C VAL A 81 17.38 -1.51 18.72
N LYS A 82 18.61 -1.66 18.20
CA LYS A 82 18.85 -2.14 16.82
C LYS A 82 18.47 -3.60 16.67
N ASP A 83 18.70 -4.42 17.69
CA ASP A 83 18.37 -5.85 17.71
C ASP A 83 16.86 -6.06 17.67
N GLU A 84 16.09 -5.13 18.25
CA GLU A 84 14.63 -5.12 18.18
C GLU A 84 14.04 -4.60 16.86
N VAL A 85 14.85 -3.99 15.98
CA VAL A 85 14.34 -3.49 14.70
C VAL A 85 14.11 -4.68 13.75
N PRO A 86 12.87 -4.91 13.27
CA PRO A 86 12.58 -6.05 12.40
C PRO A 86 13.42 -6.00 11.11
N SER A 87 13.90 -7.15 10.65
CA SER A 87 14.62 -7.27 9.39
C SER A 87 13.69 -7.10 8.18
N THR A 88 14.27 -6.71 7.04
CA THR A 88 13.57 -6.68 5.75
C THR A 88 13.76 -8.00 5.04
N ASN A 89 12.68 -8.75 4.86
CA ASN A 89 12.67 -9.93 3.99
C ASN A 89 12.13 -9.56 2.61
N ALA A 90 12.82 -10.01 1.57
CA ALA A 90 12.30 -9.96 0.21
C ALA A 90 11.02 -10.81 0.13
N ARG A 91 10.07 -10.41 -0.71
CA ARG A 91 8.91 -11.25 -1.00
C ARG A 91 9.24 -12.24 -2.10
N HIS A 92 8.77 -13.47 -1.95
CA HIS A 92 8.97 -14.55 -2.91
C HIS A 92 7.65 -14.92 -3.62
N ASP A 93 6.65 -14.04 -3.60
CA ASP A 93 5.30 -14.25 -4.16
C ASP A 93 5.15 -13.78 -5.61
N ALA A 94 6.26 -13.72 -6.36
CA ALA A 94 6.25 -13.28 -7.75
C ALA A 94 5.71 -14.36 -8.69
N LEU A 95 4.95 -13.95 -9.72
CA LEU A 95 4.57 -14.84 -10.82
C LEU A 95 5.78 -15.12 -11.71
N GLU A 96 6.31 -16.34 -11.62
CA GLU A 96 7.38 -16.82 -12.48
C GLU A 96 6.90 -17.21 -13.88
N ARG A 97 7.84 -17.34 -14.82
CA ARG A 97 7.57 -17.65 -16.24
C ARG A 97 6.71 -18.91 -16.41
N GLN A 98 6.98 -19.96 -15.64
CA GLN A 98 6.25 -21.23 -15.71
C GLN A 98 4.79 -21.10 -15.24
N HIS A 99 4.48 -20.11 -14.39
CA HIS A 99 3.12 -19.86 -13.91
C HIS A 99 2.29 -19.05 -14.90
N LEU A 100 2.90 -18.35 -15.88
CA LEU A 100 2.19 -17.43 -16.76
C LEU A 100 1.13 -18.12 -17.62
N GLN A 101 1.50 -19.19 -18.33
CA GLN A 101 0.56 -19.93 -19.18
C GLN A 101 -0.66 -20.46 -18.39
N PRO A 102 -0.48 -21.26 -17.31
CA PRO A 102 -1.60 -21.75 -16.51
C PRO A 102 -2.40 -20.63 -15.83
N TRP A 103 -1.77 -19.49 -15.51
CA TRP A 103 -2.46 -18.33 -14.98
C TRP A 103 -3.36 -17.67 -16.04
N PHE A 104 -2.87 -17.41 -17.26
CA PHE A 104 -3.68 -16.82 -18.33
C PHE A 104 -4.85 -17.71 -18.76
N GLU A 105 -4.67 -19.02 -18.78
CA GLU A 105 -5.75 -19.97 -19.06
C GLU A 105 -6.87 -19.90 -18.02
N ARG A 106 -6.51 -19.79 -16.73
CA ARG A 106 -7.50 -19.68 -15.63
C ARG A 106 -8.17 -18.31 -15.59
N VAL A 107 -7.41 -17.22 -15.79
CA VAL A 107 -7.96 -15.86 -15.78
C VAL A 107 -8.96 -15.66 -16.90
N ARG A 108 -8.70 -16.18 -18.10
CA ARG A 108 -9.63 -16.12 -19.24
C ARG A 108 -10.92 -16.93 -19.03
N LYS A 109 -10.92 -17.89 -18.10
CA LYS A 109 -12.09 -18.71 -17.72
C LYS A 109 -12.91 -18.12 -16.57
N LEU A 110 -12.55 -16.94 -16.05
CA LEU A 110 -13.36 -16.29 -15.01
C LEU A 110 -14.74 -15.93 -15.54
N GLU A 111 -15.78 -16.24 -14.76
CA GLU A 111 -17.19 -15.94 -15.10
C GLU A 111 -17.44 -14.44 -15.35
N ASN A 112 -16.65 -13.57 -14.73
CA ASN A 112 -16.76 -12.13 -14.90
C ASN A 112 -15.69 -11.63 -15.88
N PRO A 113 -16.07 -11.24 -17.12
CA PRO A 113 -15.12 -10.81 -18.15
C PRO A 113 -14.38 -9.52 -17.77
N VAL A 114 -15.00 -8.62 -16.98
CA VAL A 114 -14.37 -7.39 -16.50
C VAL A 114 -13.20 -7.71 -15.57
N ARG A 115 -13.35 -8.72 -14.69
CA ARG A 115 -12.26 -9.17 -13.81
C ARG A 115 -11.14 -9.84 -14.60
N ALA A 116 -11.49 -10.65 -15.60
CA ALA A 116 -10.52 -11.28 -16.48
C ALA A 116 -9.69 -10.23 -17.23
N ALA A 117 -10.36 -9.24 -17.84
CA ALA A 117 -9.71 -8.13 -18.53
C ALA A 117 -8.81 -7.33 -17.58
N TYR A 118 -9.33 -6.94 -16.40
CA TYR A 118 -8.58 -6.19 -15.40
C TYR A 118 -7.27 -6.87 -14.98
N LEU A 119 -7.33 -8.18 -14.64
CA LEU A 119 -6.14 -8.93 -14.23
C LEU A 119 -5.11 -9.02 -15.35
N GLN A 120 -5.56 -9.29 -16.58
CA GLN A 120 -4.67 -9.33 -17.75
C GLN A 120 -4.02 -7.97 -18.01
N THR A 121 -4.78 -6.87 -17.92
CA THR A 121 -4.25 -5.52 -18.09
C THR A 121 -3.20 -5.17 -17.04
N VAL A 122 -3.43 -5.46 -15.76
CA VAL A 122 -2.45 -5.22 -14.69
C VAL A 122 -1.16 -6.01 -14.95
N LEU A 123 -1.26 -7.29 -15.34
CA LEU A 123 -0.08 -8.12 -15.59
C LEU A 123 0.70 -7.66 -16.83
N LEU A 124 0.02 -7.35 -17.94
CA LEU A 124 0.66 -7.00 -19.21
C LEU A 124 1.31 -5.61 -19.20
N THR A 125 0.78 -4.69 -18.40
CA THR A 125 1.29 -3.30 -18.34
C THR A 125 2.22 -3.04 -17.17
N GLY A 126 2.15 -3.85 -16.10
CA GLY A 126 2.88 -3.60 -14.86
C GLY A 126 2.40 -2.36 -14.08
N ALA A 127 1.31 -1.72 -14.51
CA ALA A 127 0.74 -0.56 -13.84
C ALA A 127 0.15 -0.90 -12.47
N ARG A 128 0.06 0.10 -11.58
CA ARG A 128 -0.47 -0.14 -10.24
C ARG A 128 -1.96 -0.42 -10.32
N ARG A 129 -2.46 -1.26 -9.40
CA ARG A 129 -3.87 -1.64 -9.31
C ARG A 129 -4.83 -0.44 -9.38
N GLU A 130 -4.53 0.60 -8.61
CA GLU A 130 -5.41 1.78 -8.54
C GLU A 130 -5.44 2.58 -9.84
N GLU A 131 -4.33 2.61 -10.57
CA GLU A 131 -4.21 3.31 -11.85
C GLU A 131 -5.06 2.61 -12.91
N ILE A 132 -4.92 1.28 -13.04
CA ILE A 132 -5.74 0.48 -13.96
C ILE A 132 -7.22 0.50 -13.55
N ALA A 133 -7.52 0.38 -12.26
CA ALA A 133 -8.89 0.44 -11.78
C ALA A 133 -9.55 1.80 -12.05
N ALA A 134 -8.78 2.87 -12.19
CA ALA A 134 -9.26 4.24 -12.44
C ALA A 134 -9.31 4.58 -13.93
N LEU A 135 -8.97 3.64 -14.80
CA LEU A 135 -8.97 3.85 -16.23
C LEU A 135 -10.41 4.08 -16.74
N LYS A 136 -10.57 5.10 -17.58
CA LYS A 136 -11.82 5.44 -18.25
C LYS A 136 -11.74 5.08 -19.73
N TRP A 137 -12.91 4.94 -20.36
CA TRP A 137 -12.95 4.67 -21.81
C TRP A 137 -12.31 5.80 -22.63
N THR A 138 -12.33 7.03 -22.11
CA THR A 138 -11.64 8.19 -22.71
C THR A 138 -10.12 8.07 -22.71
N ASP A 139 -9.56 7.18 -21.89
CA ASP A 139 -8.12 6.99 -21.74
C ASP A 139 -7.60 5.87 -22.66
N ILE A 140 -8.47 5.24 -23.45
CA ILE A 140 -8.13 4.18 -24.40
C ILE A 140 -8.35 4.67 -25.82
N ASP A 141 -7.28 4.65 -26.61
CA ASP A 141 -7.34 4.85 -28.05
C ASP A 141 -7.21 3.50 -28.77
N PHE A 142 -8.35 2.99 -29.23
CA PHE A 142 -8.40 1.72 -29.98
C PHE A 142 -7.81 1.82 -31.39
N ARG A 143 -7.72 3.02 -31.97
CA ARG A 143 -7.14 3.19 -33.31
C ARG A 143 -5.63 3.04 -33.28
N TRP A 144 -5.00 3.55 -32.23
CA TRP A 144 -3.54 3.51 -32.05
C TRP A 144 -3.08 2.43 -31.06
N HIS A 145 -3.99 1.62 -30.54
CA HIS A 145 -3.74 0.61 -29.50
C HIS A 145 -2.98 1.21 -28.30
N ARG A 146 -3.38 2.43 -27.91
CA ARG A 146 -2.76 3.18 -26.83
C ARG A 146 -3.69 3.26 -25.63
N MET A 147 -3.09 3.26 -24.45
CA MET A 147 -3.79 3.45 -23.19
C MET A 147 -3.00 4.44 -22.34
N ASP A 148 -3.66 5.51 -21.89
CA ASP A 148 -3.07 6.56 -21.08
C ASP A 148 -3.34 6.30 -19.60
N ILE A 149 -2.31 5.85 -18.89
CA ILE A 149 -2.37 5.55 -17.46
C ILE A 149 -1.90 6.78 -16.69
N ALA A 150 -2.84 7.54 -16.13
CA ALA A 150 -2.51 8.76 -15.39
C ALA A 150 -1.79 8.44 -14.06
N ASP A 151 -0.57 8.96 -13.88
CA ASP A 151 0.19 8.82 -12.63
C ASP A 151 -0.40 9.70 -11.50
N LYS A 152 -1.13 10.78 -11.85
CA LYS A 152 -1.95 11.64 -10.96
C LYS A 152 -3.07 12.34 -11.75
N VAL A 153 -4.21 12.57 -11.10
CA VAL A 153 -5.44 13.10 -11.73
C VAL A 153 -5.39 14.62 -11.92
N GLU A 154 -5.27 15.09 -13.16
CA GLU A 154 -5.86 16.36 -13.60
C GLU A 154 -6.72 16.06 -14.83
N GLY A 155 -8.05 16.07 -14.65
CA GLY A 155 -9.00 15.62 -15.65
C GLY A 155 -9.30 16.68 -16.71
N LYS A 156 -9.54 16.23 -17.94
CA LYS A 156 -10.39 16.91 -18.93
C LYS A 156 -11.45 15.91 -19.40
N GLY A 157 -12.68 16.37 -19.58
CA GLY A 157 -13.83 15.51 -19.92
C GLY A 157 -14.52 15.92 -21.21
N GLN A 158 -15.32 15.01 -21.78
CA GLN A 158 -16.69 15.20 -22.30
C GLN A 158 -17.25 13.86 -22.88
N PRO A 159 -18.57 13.74 -23.22
CA PRO A 159 -19.40 12.62 -22.78
C PRO A 159 -19.86 11.60 -23.87
N TRP A 160 -20.16 10.36 -23.45
CA TRP A 160 -21.48 9.67 -23.50
C TRP A 160 -21.42 8.28 -22.80
N GLU A 161 -22.54 7.79 -22.24
CA GLU A 161 -22.67 6.67 -21.27
C GLU A 161 -22.84 5.28 -21.94
N PRO A 162 -22.18 4.20 -21.48
CA PRO A 162 -22.35 3.55 -20.16
C PRO A 162 -21.11 3.74 -19.27
N SER A 163 -21.07 3.07 -18.10
CA SER A 163 -20.11 3.28 -16.99
C SER A 163 -18.79 3.92 -17.43
N GLN A 164 -18.49 5.11 -16.91
CA GLN A 164 -17.28 5.88 -17.26
C GLN A 164 -15.96 5.10 -17.11
N TRP A 165 -15.99 4.01 -16.33
CA TRP A 165 -14.85 3.16 -16.04
C TRP A 165 -14.76 1.99 -17.01
N VAL A 166 -13.54 1.70 -17.48
CA VAL A 166 -13.22 0.50 -18.27
C VAL A 166 -13.51 -0.77 -17.45
N PHE A 167 -13.22 -0.73 -16.15
CA PHE A 167 -13.45 -1.84 -15.23
C PHE A 167 -14.58 -1.54 -14.25
N ALA A 168 -15.79 -1.43 -14.77
CA ALA A 168 -16.98 -1.17 -13.98
C ALA A 168 -17.37 -2.32 -13.05
N SER A 169 -17.96 -1.99 -11.89
CA SER A 169 -18.49 -2.97 -10.95
C SER A 169 -19.82 -2.49 -10.37
N PRO A 170 -20.96 -3.09 -10.73
CA PRO A 170 -22.28 -2.66 -10.26
C PRO A 170 -22.48 -2.90 -8.75
N THR A 171 -21.71 -3.82 -8.16
CA THR A 171 -21.78 -4.17 -6.74
C THR A 171 -20.82 -3.37 -5.86
N ALA A 172 -19.94 -2.55 -6.46
CA ALA A 172 -18.99 -1.73 -5.70
C ALA A 172 -19.57 -0.32 -5.50
N ALA A 173 -19.49 0.22 -4.28
CA ALA A 173 -19.97 1.58 -3.98
C ALA A 173 -19.31 2.67 -4.85
N SER A 174 -18.09 2.42 -5.35
CA SER A 174 -17.37 3.32 -6.26
C SER A 174 -17.76 3.19 -7.74
N GLY A 175 -18.63 2.25 -8.11
CA GLY A 175 -19.00 1.95 -9.51
C GLY A 175 -17.90 1.32 -10.37
N ARG A 176 -16.66 1.22 -9.85
CA ARG A 176 -15.49 0.56 -10.47
C ARG A 176 -14.93 -0.55 -9.61
N ILE A 177 -14.20 -1.48 -10.22
CA ILE A 177 -13.50 -2.54 -9.50
C ILE A 177 -12.51 -1.91 -8.52
N GLN A 178 -12.63 -2.27 -7.23
CA GLN A 178 -11.66 -1.83 -6.22
C GLN A 178 -10.57 -2.88 -6.07
N GLU A 179 -10.96 -4.16 -5.99
CA GLU A 179 -9.99 -5.24 -5.89
C GLU A 179 -10.64 -6.65 -6.04
N PRO A 180 -10.35 -7.44 -7.08
CA PRO A 180 -10.83 -8.83 -7.18
C PRO A 180 -9.90 -9.80 -6.42
N ARG A 181 -9.41 -9.43 -5.23
CA ARG A 181 -8.44 -10.24 -4.45
C ARG A 181 -8.89 -11.68 -4.28
N ALA A 182 -10.15 -11.89 -3.89
CA ALA A 182 -10.70 -13.22 -3.68
C ALA A 182 -10.70 -14.10 -4.94
N ALA A 183 -10.86 -13.51 -6.13
CA ALA A 183 -10.77 -14.26 -7.39
C ALA A 183 -9.30 -14.56 -7.75
N HIS A 184 -8.42 -13.58 -7.54
CA HIS A 184 -6.99 -13.73 -7.80
C HIS A 184 -6.34 -14.79 -6.88
N ASP A 185 -6.65 -14.77 -5.59
CA ASP A 185 -6.10 -15.72 -4.60
C ASP A 185 -6.56 -17.16 -4.89
N LYS A 186 -7.77 -17.35 -5.44
CA LYS A 186 -8.25 -18.65 -5.91
C LYS A 186 -7.47 -19.14 -7.12
N ILE A 187 -7.16 -18.24 -8.07
CA ILE A 187 -6.38 -18.59 -9.26
C ILE A 187 -4.96 -18.97 -8.88
N LEU A 188 -4.31 -18.21 -7.99
CA LEU A 188 -2.94 -18.48 -7.53
C LEU A 188 -2.80 -19.82 -6.79
N LYS A 189 -3.86 -20.30 -6.12
CA LYS A 189 -3.84 -21.61 -5.45
C LYS A 189 -3.97 -22.79 -6.42
N LEU A 190 -4.52 -22.53 -7.61
CA LEU A 190 -4.79 -23.56 -8.60
C LEU A 190 -3.70 -23.60 -9.67
N ALA A 191 -3.03 -22.47 -9.92
CA ALA A 191 -1.93 -22.33 -10.89
C ALA A 191 -0.60 -22.80 -10.34
#